data_AF-A0AAT9JY49-F1
#
_entry.id   AF-A0AAT9JY49-F1
#
_cell.length_a   1.000
_cell.length_b   1.000
_cell.length_c   1.000
_cell.angle_alpha   90.00
_cell.angle_beta   90.00
_cell.angle_gamma   90.00
#
_symmetry.space_group_name_H-M   'P 1'
#
loop_
_entity.id
_entity.type
_entity.pdbx_description
1 polymer ?
#
loop_
_entity_poly.entity_id
_entity_poly.type
_entity_poly.pdbx_seq_one_letter_code
_entity_poly.pdbx_strand_id
1 'polypeptide(L)'
;MATLRVRLQVPKKYRDQPLMGDVLASCQLQFNILAAHLGPNREEDGWFDVLLTGTPEDITAALAVLRDREVELWSDPEDEF
;
A
#
# COMPACT_ATOMS: atom_id res chain seq x y z
N MET A 1 -2.92 -19.68 0.51
CA MET A 1 -3.31 -18.27 0.63
C MET A 1 -2.66 -17.73 1.88
N ALA A 2 -2.03 -16.57 1.78
CA ALA A 2 -1.38 -15.85 2.87
C ALA A 2 -1.99 -14.45 2.98
N THR A 3 -1.86 -13.84 4.15
CA THR A 3 -2.32 -12.48 4.44
C THR A 3 -1.20 -11.68 5.06
N LEU A 4 -1.00 -10.44 4.61
CA LEU A 4 -0.02 -9.52 5.16
C LEU A 4 -0.68 -8.16 5.39
N ARG A 5 -0.63 -7.67 6.64
CA ARG A 5 -1.02 -6.30 6.96
C ARG A 5 0.22 -5.41 6.89
N VAL A 6 0.11 -4.30 6.19
CA VAL A 6 1.21 -3.37 5.98
C VAL A 6 0.68 -1.94 5.98
N ARG A 7 1.44 -1.02 6.56
CA ARG A 7 1.18 0.41 6.44
C ARG A 7 1.96 0.95 5.24
N LEU A 8 1.29 1.76 4.42
CA LEU A 8 1.85 2.42 3.25
C LEU A 8 1.87 3.93 3.48
N GLN A 9 2.99 4.58 3.18
CA GLN A 9 3.06 6.04 3.03
C GLN A 9 3.18 6.30 1.54
N VAL A 10 2.10 6.84 0.99
CA VAL A 10 1.97 7.14 -0.42
C VAL A 10 2.34 8.61 -0.63
N PRO A 11 3.43 8.89 -1.38
CA PRO A 11 3.84 10.25 -1.65
C PRO A 11 2.74 11.05 -2.36
N LYS A 12 2.59 12.33 -2.02
CA LYS A 12 1.57 13.21 -2.62
C LYS A 12 1.61 13.32 -4.16
N LYS A 13 2.75 13.01 -4.79
CA LYS A 13 2.90 12.98 -6.27
C LYS A 13 1.96 11.98 -6.95
N TYR A 14 1.51 10.96 -6.22
CA TYR A 14 0.58 9.95 -6.72
C TYR A 14 -0.90 10.28 -6.49
N ARG A 15 -1.24 11.54 -6.17
CA ARG A 15 -2.63 11.94 -5.96
C ARG A 15 -3.41 12.13 -7.27
N ASP A 16 -2.72 12.53 -8.34
CA ASP A 16 -3.31 12.77 -9.66
C ASP A 16 -3.08 11.60 -10.65
N GLN A 17 -2.29 10.59 -10.25
CA GLN A 17 -2.09 9.35 -11.00
C GLN A 17 -2.43 8.13 -10.13
N PRO A 18 -3.21 7.16 -10.64
CA PRO A 18 -3.62 6.01 -9.85
C PRO A 18 -2.43 5.10 -9.53
N LEU A 19 -1.84 5.25 -8.33
CA LEU A 19 -0.76 4.39 -7.84
C LEU A 19 -1.15 2.90 -7.86
N MET A 20 -2.38 2.60 -7.40
CA MET A 20 -2.86 1.22 -7.30
C MET A 20 -3.24 0.62 -8.65
N GLY A 21 -3.44 1.42 -9.70
CA GLY A 21 -3.83 0.89 -11.02
C GLY A 21 -2.80 -0.08 -11.58
N ASP A 22 -1.53 0.26 -11.43
CA ASP A 22 -0.43 -0.58 -11.91
C ASP A 22 -0.12 -1.76 -10.97
N VAL A 23 -0.26 -1.57 -9.65
CA VAL A 23 -0.10 -2.65 -8.66
C VAL A 23 -1.16 -3.73 -8.85
N LEU A 24 -2.41 -3.33 -9.11
CA LEU A 24 -3.53 -4.23 -9.37
C LEU A 24 -3.45 -4.89 -10.75
N ALA A 25 -2.74 -4.27 -11.71
CA ALA A 25 -2.48 -4.88 -13.01
C ALA A 25 -1.39 -5.97 -12.94
N SER A 26 -0.46 -5.88 -11.98
CA SER A 26 0.70 -6.78 -11.89
C SER A 26 0.53 -8.00 -10.98
N CYS A 27 -0.51 -8.05 -10.13
CA CYS A 27 -0.62 -9.08 -9.09
C CYS A 27 -2.04 -9.64 -8.96
N GLN A 28 -2.18 -10.96 -8.81
CA GLN A 28 -3.48 -11.60 -8.54
C GLN A 28 -3.76 -11.65 -7.04
N LEU A 29 -3.82 -10.48 -6.40
CA LEU A 29 -4.10 -10.37 -4.96
C LEU A 29 -5.29 -9.45 -4.66
N GLN A 30 -5.89 -9.66 -3.49
CA GLN A 30 -6.86 -8.74 -2.94
C GLN A 30 -6.15 -7.68 -2.11
N PHE A 31 -6.51 -6.43 -2.38
CA PHE A 31 -5.98 -5.27 -1.69
C PHE A 31 -7.12 -4.62 -0.88
N ASN A 32 -7.14 -4.86 0.43
CA ASN A 32 -8.17 -4.32 1.31
C ASN A 32 -7.64 -3.14 2.11
N ILE A 33 -8.27 -1.97 1.99
CA ILE A 33 -7.93 -0.79 2.79
C ILE A 33 -8.69 -0.90 4.12
N LEU A 34 -7.94 -1.03 5.22
CA LEU A 34 -8.49 -1.10 6.58
C LEU A 34 -8.68 0.30 7.18
N ALA A 35 -7.73 1.19 6.92
CA ALA A 35 -7.78 2.59 7.34
C ALA A 35 -6.98 3.46 6.37
N ALA A 36 -7.33 4.74 6.28
CA ALA A 36 -6.56 5.71 5.51
C ALA A 36 -6.56 7.07 6.22
N HIS A 37 -5.41 7.73 6.23
CA HIS A 37 -5.25 9.11 6.65
C HIS A 37 -4.75 9.93 5.45
N LEU A 38 -5.58 10.87 5.02
CA LEU A 38 -5.30 11.74 3.88
C LEU A 38 -5.41 13.18 4.35
N GLY A 39 -4.27 13.87 4.43
CA GLY A 39 -4.23 15.26 4.88
C GLY A 39 -5.19 16.16 4.06
N PRO A 40 -5.88 17.11 4.72
CA PRO A 40 -6.96 17.91 4.11
C PRO A 40 -6.46 18.83 3.00
N ASN A 41 -5.21 19.30 3.09
CA ASN A 41 -4.67 20.31 2.17
C ASN A 41 -3.92 19.73 0.98
N ARG A 42 -3.86 18.40 0.83
CA ARG A 42 -3.15 17.73 -0.26
C ARG A 42 -1.63 17.98 -0.32
N GLU A 43 -1.06 18.63 0.70
CA GLU A 43 0.35 18.97 0.78
C GLU A 43 1.20 17.90 1.47
N GLU A 44 0.53 16.95 2.12
CA GLU A 44 1.10 15.86 2.93
C GLU A 44 0.89 14.50 2.24
N ASP A 45 1.74 13.55 2.61
CA ASP A 45 1.63 12.17 2.15
C ASP A 45 0.38 11.49 2.74
N GLY A 46 -0.11 10.49 2.01
CA GLY A 46 -1.24 9.68 2.45
C GLY A 46 -0.75 8.44 3.19
N TRP A 47 -1.36 8.13 4.33
CA TRP A 47 -1.09 6.90 5.06
C TRP A 47 -2.23 5.91 4.84
N PHE A 48 -1.91 4.65 4.54
CA PHE A 48 -2.90 3.61 4.31
C PHE A 48 -2.51 2.37 5.09
N ASP A 49 -3.45 1.85 5.87
CA ASP A 49 -3.34 0.52 6.47
C ASP A 49 -4.05 -0.46 5.56
N VAL A 50 -3.33 -1.45 5.05
CA VAL A 50 -3.84 -2.36 4.04
C VAL A 50 -3.58 -3.80 4.40
N LEU A 51 -4.55 -4.65 4.07
CA LEU A 51 -4.44 -6.11 4.17
C LEU A 51 -4.34 -6.69 2.76
N LEU A 52 -3.16 -7.24 2.44
CA LEU A 52 -2.89 -7.97 1.22
C LEU A 52 -3.24 -9.44 1.41
N THR A 53 -4.07 -10.00 0.52
CA THR A 53 -4.44 -11.42 0.58
C THR A 53 -4.19 -12.07 -0.79
N GLY A 54 -3.36 -13.12 -0.83
CA GLY A 54 -2.98 -13.78 -2.08
C GLY A 54 -2.03 -14.97 -1.87
N THR A 55 -1.27 -15.32 -2.90
CA THR A 55 -0.12 -16.24 -2.75
C THR A 55 1.08 -15.50 -2.14
N PRO A 56 2.00 -16.19 -1.45
CA PRO A 56 3.23 -15.55 -0.97
C PRO A 56 4.06 -14.89 -2.07
N GLU A 57 4.04 -15.45 -3.27
CA GLU A 57 4.72 -14.92 -4.46
C GLU A 57 4.06 -13.62 -4.93
N ASP A 58 2.73 -13.57 -5.04
CA ASP A 58 1.99 -12.36 -5.40
C ASP A 58 2.19 -11.24 -4.37
N ILE A 59 2.18 -11.57 -3.07
CA ILE A 59 2.42 -10.59 -2.01
C ILE A 59 3.84 -10.02 -2.14
N THR A 60 4.83 -10.87 -2.35
CA THR A 60 6.22 -10.44 -2.52
C THR A 60 6.39 -9.56 -3.78
N ALA A 61 5.76 -9.94 -4.89
CA ALA A 61 5.75 -9.16 -6.12
C ALA A 61 5.12 -7.78 -5.92
N ALA A 62 3.97 -7.71 -5.23
CA ALA A 62 3.30 -6.44 -4.96
C ALA A 62 4.13 -5.51 -4.06
N LEU A 63 4.79 -6.04 -3.02
CA LEU A 63 5.69 -5.25 -2.18
C LEU A 63 6.88 -4.70 -2.99
N ALA A 64 7.41 -5.46 -3.95
CA ALA A 64 8.46 -5.00 -4.84
C ALA A 64 7.99 -3.84 -5.74
N VAL A 65 6.80 -3.95 -6.33
CA VAL A 65 6.19 -2.88 -7.16
C VAL A 65 5.94 -1.61 -6.32
N LEU A 66 5.46 -1.76 -5.09
CA LEU A 66 5.25 -0.62 -4.19
C LEU A 66 6.57 0.09 -3.86
N ARG A 67 7.64 -0.66 -3.55
CA ARG A 67 8.98 -0.08 -3.31
C ARG A 67 9.57 0.63 -4.52
N ASP A 68 9.42 0.04 -5.71
CA ASP A 68 9.90 0.65 -6.96
C ASP A 68 9.24 2.02 -7.23
N ARG A 69 8.01 2.18 -6.74
CA ARG A 69 7.26 3.44 -6.79
C ARG A 69 7.54 4.39 -5.65
N GLU A 70 8.58 4.16 -4.87
CA GLU A 70 8.95 5.01 -3.74
C GLU A 70 7.82 5.10 -2.69
N VAL A 71 7.00 4.04 -2.57
CA VAL A 71 6.06 3.88 -1.47
C VAL A 71 6.80 3.23 -0.31
N GLU A 72 6.82 3.91 0.82
CA GLU A 72 7.41 3.34 2.03
C GLU A 72 6.44 2.34 2.68
N LEU A 73 7.00 1.23 3.17
CA LEU A 73 6.29 0.07 3.69
C LEU A 73 6.71 -0.20 5.13
N TRP A 74 5.74 -0.31 6.05
CA TRP A 74 5.98 -0.76 7.42
C TRP A 74 5.20 -2.05 7.67
N SER A 75 5.92 -3.14 7.90
CA SER A 75 5.39 -4.49 8.11
C SER A 75 4.97 -4.79 9.56
N ASP A 76 4.90 -3.76 10.40
CA ASP A 76 4.54 -3.87 11.80
C ASP A 76 3.58 -2.73 12.18
N PRO A 77 2.26 -2.97 12.18
CA PRO A 77 1.30 -2.00 12.68
C PRO A 77 1.16 -2.07 14.22
N GLU A 78 2.01 -2.80 14.96
CA GLU A 78 1.96 -2.89 16.43
C GLU A 78 2.57 -1.68 17.16
N ASP A 79 2.88 -0.58 16.46
CA ASP A 79 3.05 0.71 17.13
C ASP A 79 1.68 1.41 17.23
N GLU A 80 1.09 1.23 18.41
CA GLU A 80 -0.10 1.87 18.94
C GLU A 80 -0.16 3.37 18.60
N PHE A 81 -1.35 3.88 18.25
CA PHE A 81 -1.62 5.31 18.16
C PHE A 81 -1.47 5.99 19.53
#